data_AF-A0A0N1BR08-F1
#
_entry.id   AF-A0A0N1BR08-F1
#
_cell.length_a   1.000
_cell.length_b   1.000
_cell.length_c   1.000
_cell.angle_alpha   90.00
_cell.angle_beta   90.00
_cell.angle_gamma   90.00
#
_symmetry.space_group_name_H-M   'P 1'
#
loop_
_entity.id
_entity.type
_entity.pdbx_description
1 polymer ?
#
loop_
_entity_poly.entity_id
_entity_poly.type
_entity_poly.pdbx_seq_one_letter_code
_entity_poly.pdbx_strand_id
1 'polypeptide(L)'
;MAEVAEEDPEAAAYAAQAETVTALVAPEWRWIWRAWHRLDDDRQWIAGGMGPSHPAGIPWSVVRAWAADHAMDAEAAELLDHGIQAMDGVYRAWWVERAGPQAAG
;
A
#
# COMPACT_ATOMS: atom_id res chain seq x y z
N MET A 1 22.34 8.43 -5.21
CA MET A 1 21.62 8.23 -6.49
C MET A 1 22.53 7.57 -7.52
N ALA A 2 23.73 8.08 -7.80
CA ALA A 2 24.68 7.42 -8.72
C ALA A 2 25.37 6.18 -8.12
N GLU A 3 25.59 6.14 -6.81
CA GLU A 3 26.36 5.09 -6.12
C GLU A 3 25.58 3.78 -5.90
N VAL A 4 24.24 3.83 -5.87
CA VAL A 4 23.37 2.65 -5.66
C VAL A 4 23.19 1.84 -6.95
N ALA A 5 23.43 2.45 -8.12
CA ALA A 5 23.18 1.82 -9.42
C ALA A 5 24.29 0.85 -9.87
N GLU A 6 25.46 0.87 -9.21
CA GLU A 6 26.62 0.06 -9.61
C GLU A 6 26.64 -1.32 -8.92
N GLU A 7 25.97 -1.47 -7.77
CA GLU A 7 25.95 -2.72 -6.98
C GLU A 7 24.79 -3.66 -7.33
N ASP A 8 23.65 -3.13 -7.81
CA ASP A 8 22.50 -3.93 -8.24
C ASP A 8 21.68 -3.18 -9.33
N PRO A 9 21.89 -3.51 -10.62
CA PRO A 9 21.16 -2.87 -11.72
C PRO A 9 19.66 -3.20 -11.71
N GLU A 10 19.25 -4.31 -11.08
CA GLU A 10 17.85 -4.69 -10.93
C GLU A 10 17.17 -3.80 -9.88
N ALA A 11 17.84 -3.56 -8.74
CA ALA A 11 17.37 -2.60 -7.73
C ALA A 11 17.24 -1.18 -8.30
N ALA A 12 18.17 -0.76 -9.16
CA ALA A 12 18.10 0.55 -9.83
C ALA A 12 16.87 0.66 -10.77
N ALA A 13 16.57 -0.41 -11.51
CA ALA A 13 15.38 -0.47 -12.37
C ALA A 13 14.08 -0.41 -11.54
N TYR A 14 14.03 -1.14 -10.40
CA TYR A 14 12.90 -1.07 -9.47
C TYR A 14 12.72 0.31 -8.85
N ALA A 15 13.80 0.98 -8.45
CA ALA A 15 13.74 2.34 -7.92
C ALA A 15 13.20 3.35 -8.96
N ALA A 16 13.68 3.28 -10.21
CA ALA A 16 13.19 4.13 -11.29
C ALA A 16 11.70 3.89 -11.60
N GLN A 17 11.26 2.63 -11.52
CA GLN A 17 9.85 2.28 -11.68
C GLN A 17 9.00 2.83 -10.53
N ALA A 18 9.47 2.73 -9.28
CA ALA A 18 8.79 3.29 -8.11
C ALA A 18 8.67 4.82 -8.18
N GLU A 19 9.71 5.52 -8.65
CA GLU A 19 9.66 6.96 -8.89
C GLU A 19 8.61 7.33 -9.95
N THR A 20 8.55 6.56 -11.04
CA THR A 20 7.56 6.75 -12.10
C THR A 20 6.13 6.60 -11.58
N VAL A 21 5.86 5.56 -10.78
CA VAL A 21 4.53 5.34 -10.17
C VAL A 21 4.19 6.45 -9.18
N THR A 22 5.15 6.88 -8.35
CA THR A 22 4.96 7.99 -7.42
C THR A 22 4.64 9.30 -8.14
N ALA A 23 5.22 9.53 -9.33
CA ALA A 23 4.96 10.70 -10.14
C ALA A 23 3.52 10.77 -10.68
N LEU A 24 2.83 9.62 -10.80
CA LEU A 24 1.41 9.57 -11.19
C LEU A 24 0.47 10.00 -10.05
N VAL A 25 0.95 10.00 -8.81
CA VAL A 25 0.17 10.44 -7.65
C VAL A 25 0.25 11.96 -7.53
N ALA A 26 -0.92 12.62 -7.64
CA ALA A 26 -1.00 14.06 -7.49
C ALA A 26 -0.45 14.51 -6.12
N PRO A 27 0.32 15.62 -6.06
CA PRO A 27 1.13 15.99 -4.89
C PRO A 27 0.38 15.98 -3.55
N GLU A 28 -0.85 16.46 -3.54
CA GLU A 28 -1.74 16.57 -2.38
C GLU A 28 -2.16 15.20 -1.79
N TRP A 29 -2.09 14.12 -2.58
CA TRP A 29 -2.46 12.76 -2.15
C TRP A 29 -1.26 11.88 -1.81
N ARG A 30 -0.03 12.34 -2.09
CA ARG A 30 1.19 11.53 -1.90
C ARG A 30 1.41 11.06 -0.48
N TRP A 31 0.99 11.84 0.52
CA TRP A 31 1.17 11.47 1.92
C TRP A 31 0.27 10.29 2.32
N ILE A 32 -0.97 10.23 1.80
CA ILE A 32 -1.89 9.09 1.99
C ILE A 32 -1.32 7.87 1.28
N TRP A 33 -0.87 8.03 0.03
CA TRP A 33 -0.25 6.95 -0.74
C TRP A 33 0.98 6.37 -0.03
N ARG A 34 1.84 7.23 0.53
CA ARG A 34 3.00 6.81 1.34
C ARG A 34 2.59 6.07 2.61
N ALA A 35 1.58 6.57 3.33
CA ALA A 35 1.08 5.91 4.53
C ALA A 35 0.54 4.52 4.20
N TRP A 36 -0.27 4.40 3.15
CA TRP A 36 -0.81 3.11 2.70
C TRP A 36 0.26 2.09 2.35
N HIS A 37 1.31 2.49 1.63
CA HIS A 37 2.43 1.59 1.35
C HIS A 37 3.23 1.20 2.60
N ARG A 38 3.39 2.11 3.57
CA ARG A 38 4.13 1.79 4.81
C ARG A 38 3.34 0.93 5.79
N LEU A 39 2.02 0.98 5.71
CA LEU A 39 1.11 0.18 6.53
C LEU A 39 0.72 -1.13 5.84
N ASP A 40 1.29 -1.46 4.67
CA ASP A 40 0.92 -2.66 3.91
C ASP A 40 1.21 -3.94 4.69
N ASP A 41 2.32 -3.97 5.43
CA ASP A 41 2.73 -5.11 6.26
C ASP A 41 1.78 -5.36 7.45
N ASP A 42 1.00 -4.36 7.87
CA ASP A 42 0.01 -4.49 8.94
C ASP A 42 -1.31 -5.10 8.45
N ARG A 43 -1.45 -5.37 7.15
CA ARG A 43 -2.64 -6.03 6.61
C ARG A 43 -2.79 -7.42 7.18
N GLN A 44 -4.00 -7.70 7.63
CA GLN A 44 -4.39 -9.05 7.98
C GLN A 44 -4.67 -9.87 6.71
N TRP A 45 -4.39 -11.17 6.79
CA TRP A 45 -4.70 -12.12 5.73
C TRP A 45 -5.89 -12.98 6.14
N ILE A 46 -6.90 -13.05 5.28
CA ILE A 46 -8.10 -13.87 5.49
C ILE A 46 -7.88 -15.20 4.80
N ALA A 47 -8.07 -16.28 5.54
CA ALA A 47 -8.00 -17.64 5.00
C ALA A 47 -9.14 -17.85 3.99
N GLY A 48 -8.81 -18.32 2.78
CA GLY A 48 -9.78 -18.56 1.71
C GLY A 48 -10.57 -19.86 1.85
N GLY A 49 -10.36 -20.64 2.92
CA GLY A 49 -10.94 -21.96 3.09
C GLY A 49 -10.46 -22.92 1.99
N MET A 50 -11.33 -23.18 1.00
CA MET A 50 -10.99 -23.98 -0.20
C MET A 50 -10.37 -23.14 -1.34
N GLY A 51 -10.30 -21.81 -1.18
CA GLY A 51 -9.64 -20.89 -2.11
C GLY A 51 -8.33 -20.31 -1.56
N PRO A 52 -7.59 -19.55 -2.38
CA PRO A 52 -6.38 -18.87 -1.92
C PRO A 52 -6.71 -17.86 -0.80
N SER A 53 -5.75 -17.65 0.10
CA SER A 53 -5.85 -16.54 1.06
C SER A 53 -5.89 -15.20 0.32
N HIS A 54 -6.51 -14.21 0.95
CA HIS A 54 -6.62 -12.88 0.38
C HIS A 54 -6.37 -11.80 1.44
N PRO A 55 -5.84 -10.64 1.03
CA PRO A 55 -5.61 -9.54 1.94
C PRO A 55 -6.93 -8.94 2.45
N ALA A 56 -6.95 -8.58 3.72
CA ALA A 56 -7.94 -7.71 4.32
C ALA A 56 -7.56 -6.23 4.11
N GLY A 57 -8.39 -5.34 4.66
CA GLY A 57 -8.01 -3.93 4.78
C GLY A 57 -6.99 -3.71 5.89
N ILE A 58 -6.25 -2.61 5.82
CA ILE A 58 -5.42 -2.12 6.92
C ILE A 58 -6.33 -1.81 8.11
N PRO A 59 -6.07 -2.34 9.31
CA PRO A 59 -6.95 -2.12 10.46
C PRO A 59 -7.05 -0.64 10.84
N TRP A 60 -8.27 -0.17 11.13
CA TRP A 60 -8.51 1.22 11.56
C TRP A 60 -7.63 1.64 12.74
N SER A 61 -7.40 0.74 13.71
CA SER A 61 -6.53 1.00 14.85
C SER A 61 -5.08 1.35 14.45
N VAL A 62 -4.57 0.72 13.39
CA VAL A 62 -3.23 0.98 12.84
C VAL A 62 -3.20 2.35 12.16
N VAL A 63 -4.25 2.68 11.39
CA VAL A 63 -4.40 4.01 10.78
C VAL A 63 -4.46 5.11 11.85
N ARG A 64 -5.19 4.88 12.94
CA ARG A 64 -5.27 5.81 14.08
C ARG A 64 -3.94 5.97 14.79
N ALA A 65 -3.17 4.90 14.97
CA ALA A 65 -1.83 4.96 15.54
C ALA A 65 -0.88 5.79 14.65
N TRP A 66 -0.88 5.52 13.34
CA TRP A 66 -0.12 6.30 12.37
C TRP A 66 -0.45 7.80 12.42
N ALA A 67 -1.74 8.14 12.45
CA ALA A 67 -2.20 9.52 12.54
C ALA A 67 -1.71 10.20 13.84
N ALA A 68 -1.74 9.48 14.96
CA ALA A 68 -1.24 9.97 16.24
C ALA A 68 0.29 10.20 16.23
N ASP A 69 1.05 9.26 15.68
CA ASP A 69 2.52 9.36 15.58
C ASP A 69 2.99 10.53 14.72
N HIS A 70 2.16 10.96 13.76
CA HIS A 70 2.43 12.10 12.88
C HIS A 70 1.75 13.39 13.34
N ALA A 71 1.17 13.42 14.55
CA ALA A 71 0.46 14.57 15.11
C ALA A 71 -0.62 15.15 14.19
N MET A 72 -1.32 14.29 13.45
CA MET A 72 -2.42 14.69 12.59
C MET A 72 -3.62 15.15 13.42
N ASP A 73 -4.32 16.17 12.94
CA ASP A 73 -5.61 16.56 13.51
C ASP A 73 -6.74 15.58 13.13
N ALA A 74 -7.93 15.81 13.67
CA ALA A 74 -9.07 14.92 13.44
C ALA A 74 -9.49 14.86 11.97
N GLU A 75 -9.44 15.99 11.26
CA GLU A 75 -9.84 16.09 9.85
C GLU A 75 -8.84 15.35 8.95
N ALA A 76 -7.53 15.55 9.17
CA ALA A 76 -6.48 14.83 8.48
C ALA A 76 -6.51 13.32 8.77
N ALA A 77 -6.80 12.93 10.02
CA ALA A 77 -6.93 11.52 10.38
C ALA A 77 -8.15 10.85 9.71
N GLU A 78 -9.27 11.56 9.58
CA GLU A 78 -10.45 11.08 8.86
C GLU A 78 -10.19 10.99 7.35
N LEU A 79 -9.52 11.99 6.78
CA LEU A 79 -9.11 11.97 5.38
C LEU A 79 -8.14 10.82 5.08
N LEU A 80 -7.20 10.54 5.98
CA LEU A 80 -6.29 9.40 5.88
C LEU A 80 -7.05 8.07 5.87
N ASP A 81 -7.98 7.87 6.80
CA ASP A 81 -8.77 6.64 6.91
C ASP A 81 -9.61 6.40 5.66
N HIS A 82 -10.33 7.41 5.18
CA HIS A 82 -11.09 7.31 3.93
C HIS A 82 -10.19 7.02 2.72
N GLY A 83 -9.03 7.67 2.65
CA GLY A 83 -8.06 7.44 1.58
C GLY A 83 -7.51 6.00 1.57
N ILE A 84 -7.15 5.48 2.74
CA ILE A 84 -6.69 4.10 2.90
C ILE A 84 -7.79 3.11 2.53
N GLN A 85 -9.02 3.31 2.99
CA GLN A 85 -10.16 2.43 2.67
C GLN A 85 -10.45 2.40 1.15
N ALA A 86 -10.35 3.55 0.47
CA ALA A 86 -10.54 3.63 -0.96
C ALA A 86 -9.47 2.83 -1.72
N MET A 87 -8.19 3.01 -1.35
CA MET A 87 -7.08 2.26 -1.97
C MET A 87 -7.15 0.76 -1.66
N ASP A 88 -7.55 0.37 -0.45
CA ASP A 88 -7.79 -1.03 -0.07
C ASP A 88 -8.92 -1.67 -0.89
N GLY A 89 -9.95 -0.89 -1.23
CA GLY A 89 -10.99 -1.32 -2.17
C GLY A 89 -10.41 -1.71 -3.52
N VAL A 90 -9.59 -0.83 -4.12
CA VAL A 90 -8.95 -1.05 -5.41
C VAL A 90 -7.96 -2.21 -5.36
N TYR A 91 -7.10 -2.27 -4.33
CA TYR A 91 -6.11 -3.31 -4.16
C TYR A 91 -6.73 -4.70 -4.01
N ARG A 92 -7.81 -4.82 -3.23
CA ARG A 92 -8.51 -6.11 -3.09
C ARG A 92 -9.19 -6.55 -4.37
N ALA A 93 -9.81 -5.62 -5.11
CA ALA A 93 -10.40 -5.93 -6.42
C ALA A 93 -9.33 -6.44 -7.40
N TRP A 94 -8.21 -5.71 -7.49
CA TRP A 94 -7.03 -6.12 -8.27
C TRP A 94 -6.48 -7.48 -7.82
N TRP A 95 -6.39 -7.74 -6.50
CA TRP A 95 -5.91 -9.01 -5.97
C TRP A 95 -6.81 -10.16 -6.40
N VAL A 96 -8.14 -10.00 -6.31
CA VAL A 96 -9.09 -11.02 -6.75
C VAL A 96 -8.96 -11.30 -8.25
N GLU A 97 -8.78 -10.26 -9.07
CA GLU A 97 -8.60 -10.40 -10.52
C GLU A 97 -7.27 -11.10 -10.87
N ARG A 98 -6.21 -10.86 -10.09
CA ARG A 98 -4.84 -11.30 -10.40
C ARG A 98 -4.41 -12.59 -9.71
N ALA A 99 -5.03 -12.94 -8.57
CA ALA A 99 -4.80 -14.18 -7.84
C ALA A 99 -5.54 -15.38 -8.45
N GLY A 100 -6.38 -15.17 -9.48
CA GLY A 100 -6.79 -16.24 -10.39
C GLY A 100 -5.60 -16.82 -11.17
N PRO A 101 -5.77 -17.99 -11.79
CA PRO A 101 -5.08 -19.30 -11.60
C PRO A 101 -3.53 -19.33 -11.40
N GLN A 102 -2.92 -18.43 -10.63
CA GLN A 102 -1.46 -18.43 -10.41
C GLN A 102 -1.01 -18.59 -8.94
N ALA A 103 -1.94 -18.62 -7.99
CA ALA A 103 -1.66 -18.80 -6.56
C ALA A 103 -1.79 -20.26 -6.06
N ALA A 104 -1.82 -21.23 -6.98
CA ALA A 104 -1.94 -22.67 -6.68
C ALA A 104 -0.68 -23.46 -7.12
N GLY A 105 0.51 -22.87 -6.94
CA GLY A 105 1.81 -23.48 -7.22
C GLY A 105 2.62 -23.63 -5.95
#